data_AF-A0A848WA58-F1
#
_entry.id   AF-A0A848WA58-F1
#
_cell.length_a   1.000
_cell.length_b   1.000
_cell.length_c   1.000
_cell.angle_alpha   90.00
_cell.angle_beta   90.00
_cell.angle_gamma   90.00
#
_symmetry.space_group_name_H-M   'P 1'
#
loop_
_entity.id
_entity.type
_entity.pdbx_description
1 polymer ?
#
loop_
_entity_poly.entity_id
_entity_poly.type
_entity_poly.pdbx_seq_one_letter_code
_entity_poly.pdbx_strand_id
1 'polypeptide(L)' 'ITAALFLQEFVEAGIPWAHFDIMAWNTSTRPGRPEGGDAQGMRAAFTLIAERFGR' A
#
# COMPACT_ATOMS: atom_id res chain seq x y z
N ILE A 1 -0.97 10.44 -10.05
CA ILE A 1 -1.31 9.65 -11.27
C ILE A 1 -0.06 9.46 -12.15
N THR A 2 0.61 10.52 -12.62
CA THR A 2 1.78 10.40 -13.51
C THR A 2 2.89 9.48 -13.00
N ALA A 3 3.24 9.55 -11.71
CA ALA A 3 4.24 8.66 -11.12
C ALA A 3 3.85 7.18 -11.23
N ALA A 4 2.59 6.85 -10.91
CA ALA A 4 2.08 5.49 -11.03
C ALA A 4 2.08 5.01 -12.50
N LEU A 5 1.66 5.85 -13.45
CA LEU A 5 1.73 5.51 -14.87
C LEU A 5 3.17 5.27 -15.33
N PHE A 6 4.12 6.09 -14.89
CA PHE A 6 5.54 5.88 -15.19
C PHE A 6 6.04 4.53 -14.66
N LEU A 7 5.68 4.15 -13.44
CA LEU A 7 6.06 2.84 -12.88
C LEU A 7 5.40 1.67 -13.63
N GLN A 8 4.19 1.86 -14.15
CA GLN A 8 3.46 0.84 -14.90
C GLN A 8 4.17 0.44 -16.20
N GLU A 9 4.89 1.36 -16.84
CA GLU A 9 5.64 1.08 -18.08
C GLU A 9 6.73 0.00 -17.92
N PHE A 10 7.11 -0.32 -16.67
CA PHE A 10 8.10 -1.35 -16.35
C PHE A 10 7.49 -2.70 -15.94
N VAL A 11 6.17 -2.83 -15.97
CA VAL A 11 5.45 -4.07 -15.63
C VAL A 11 5.00 -4.76 -16.92
N GLU A 12 5.41 -6.01 -17.13
CA GLU A 12 5.00 -6.77 -18.33
C GLU A 12 3.48 -6.97 -18.40
N ALA A 13 2.95 -7.03 -19.62
CA ALA A 13 1.55 -7.28 -19.87
C ALA A 13 1.09 -8.61 -19.24
N GLY A 14 -0.07 -8.59 -18.58
CA GLY A 14 -0.66 -9.77 -17.95
C GLY A 14 -0.20 -10.04 -16.51
N ILE A 15 0.80 -9.32 -15.99
CA ILE A 15 1.18 -9.38 -14.57
C ILE A 15 0.20 -8.52 -13.75
N PRO A 16 -0.56 -9.10 -12.80
CA PRO A 16 -1.38 -8.31 -11.88
C PRO A 16 -0.48 -7.45 -10.99
N TRP A 17 -0.68 -6.13 -11.02
CA TRP A 17 0.15 -5.17 -10.29
C TRP A 17 -0.70 -4.16 -9.52
N ALA A 18 -0.19 -3.72 -8.36
CA ALA A 18 -0.78 -2.68 -7.53
C ALA A 18 0.32 -1.74 -7.04
N HIS A 19 0.03 -0.44 -7.03
CA HIS A 19 0.89 0.61 -6.50
C HIS A 19 0.22 1.26 -5.29
N PHE A 20 0.97 1.35 -4.18
CA PHE A 20 0.56 2.06 -2.98
C PHE A 20 1.37 3.33 -2.87
N ASP A 21 0.72 4.48 -3.08
CA ASP A 21 1.27 5.79 -2.75
C ASP A 21 0.81 6.12 -1.32
N ILE A 22 1.72 5.99 -0.36
CA ILE A 22 1.42 6.18 1.06
C ILE A 22 2.34 7.23 1.66
N MET A 23 1.76 8.06 2.53
CA MET A 23 2.50 9.11 3.22
C MET A 23 3.30 8.55 4.41
N ALA A 24 2.83 7.43 4.99
CA ALA A 24 3.51 6.67 6.04
C ALA A 24 3.86 7.48 7.30
N TRP A 25 3.04 8.50 7.62
CA TRP A 25 3.20 9.34 8.81
C TRP A 25 1.85 9.72 9.43
N ASN A 26 1.84 9.94 10.73
CA ASN A 26 0.75 10.53 11.50
C ASN A 26 1.12 11.97 11.85
N THR A 27 0.36 12.93 11.33
CA THR A 27 0.58 14.38 11.59
C THR A 27 0.09 14.84 12.96
N SER A 28 -0.68 14.01 13.67
CA SER A 28 -1.18 14.29 15.00
C SER A 28 -1.42 13.01 15.80
N THR A 29 -1.24 13.10 17.11
CA THR A 29 -1.34 11.97 18.03
C THR A 29 -2.80 11.56 18.21
N ARG A 30 -3.08 10.27 18.05
CA ARG A 30 -4.39 9.64 18.26
C ARG A 30 -4.21 8.36 19.10
N PRO A 31 -5.27 7.84 19.76
CA PRO A 31 -5.17 6.58 20.49
C PRO A 31 -4.60 5.45 19.63
N GLY A 32 -3.50 4.84 20.09
CA GLY A 32 -2.78 3.79 19.37
C GLY A 32 -2.01 4.23 18.11
N ARG A 33 -1.91 5.54 17.85
CA ARG A 33 -1.26 6.14 16.68
C ARG A 33 -0.54 7.45 17.08
N PRO A 34 0.66 7.36 17.67
CA PRO A 34 1.45 8.55 18.00
C PRO A 34 1.86 9.32 16.73
N GLU A 35 2.16 10.61 16.88
CA GLU A 35 2.87 11.37 15.85
C GLU A 35 4.17 10.69 15.45
N GLY A 36 4.47 10.65 14.15
CA GLY A 36 5.62 9.91 13.62
C GLY A 36 5.24 8.95 12.51
N GLY A 37 6.11 7.97 12.24
CA GLY A 37 5.89 6.96 11.21
C GLY A 37 4.62 6.13 11.45
N ASP A 38 3.90 5.80 10.38
CA ASP A 38 2.65 5.04 10.43
C ASP A 38 2.63 3.87 9.42
N ALA A 39 2.05 2.74 9.83
CA ALA A 39 1.96 1.53 9.02
C ALA A 39 0.66 1.51 8.20
N GLN A 40 0.63 2.31 7.14
CA GLN A 40 -0.53 2.42 6.24
C GLN A 40 -0.58 1.25 5.24
N GLY A 41 -1.78 0.79 4.88
CA GLY A 41 -1.99 -0.22 3.84
C GLY A 41 -1.64 -1.68 4.19
N MET A 42 -0.76 -1.93 5.17
CA MET A 42 -0.25 -3.28 5.47
C MET A 42 -1.36 -4.31 5.77
N ARG A 43 -2.35 -3.95 6.60
CA ARG A 43 -3.47 -4.87 6.90
C ARG A 43 -4.35 -5.14 5.69
N ALA A 44 -4.60 -4.14 4.84
CA ALA A 44 -5.39 -4.31 3.63
C ALA A 44 -4.68 -5.20 2.61
N ALA A 45 -3.38 -5.00 2.41
CA ALA A 45 -2.55 -5.86 1.56
C ALA A 45 -2.54 -7.31 2.07
N PHE A 46 -2.36 -7.51 3.38
CA PHE A 46 -2.42 -8.84 3.97
C PHE A 46 -3.78 -9.51 3.77
N THR A 47 -4.88 -8.80 4.06
CA THR A 47 -6.23 -9.33 3.86
C THR A 47 -6.44 -9.76 2.41
N LEU A 48 -6.08 -8.93 1.43
CA LEU A 48 -6.19 -9.27 0.01
C LEU A 48 -5.41 -10.55 -0.34
N ILE A 49 -4.18 -10.68 0.14
CA ILE A 49 -3.33 -11.85 -0.11
C ILE A 49 -3.92 -13.08 0.57
N ALA A 50 -4.33 -12.97 1.82
CA ALA A 50 -4.92 -14.06 2.59
C ALA A 50 -6.24 -14.54 1.99
N GLU A 51 -7.12 -13.64 1.56
CA GLU A 51 -8.38 -14.00 0.90
C GLU A 51 -8.16 -14.68 -0.45
N ARG A 52 -7.13 -14.24 -1.20
CA ARG A 52 -6.85 -14.76 -2.54
C ARG A 52 -6.05 -16.06 -2.53
N PHE A 53 -5.20 -16.27 -1.53
CA PHE A 53 -4.19 -17.35 -1.53
C PHE A 53 -4.06 -18.11 -0.21
N GLY A 54 -4.69 -17.65 0.88
CA GLY A 54 -4.69 -18.35 2.16
C GLY A 54 -5.49 -19.66 2.02
N ARG A 55 -4.80 -20.78 2.20
CA ARG A 55 -5.43 -22.09 2.38
C ARG A 55 -5.79 -22.28 3.85
#